data_AF-A0A2S8FKK1-F1
#
_entry.id   AF-A0A2S8FKK1-F1
#
_cell.length_a   1.000
_cell.length_b   1.000
_cell.length_c   1.000
_cell.angle_alpha   90.00
_cell.angle_beta   90.00
_cell.angle_gamma   90.00
#
_symmetry.space_group_name_H-M   'P 1'
#
loop_
_entity.id
_entity.type
_entity.pdbx_description
1 polymer ?
#
loop_
_entity_poly.entity_id
_entity_poly.type
_entity_poly.pdbx_seq_one_letter_code
_entity_poly.pdbx_strand_id
1 'polypeptide(L)'
;MIDFATLFAWFVITVLFAVIVSAIVAIGSLPGSIAQKRNHPHASAIAAASWLGLLFGGLGWAVAFVWALMPCGTNSQEAASQQNDSLQQQIADLQAEVAALKSQLAQSA
;
A
#
# COMPACT_ATOMS: atom_id res chain seq x y z
N MET A 1 -47.74 22.91 -15.67
CA MET A 1 -47.89 22.60 -14.24
C MET A 1 -47.07 21.34 -14.01
N ILE A 2 -46.25 21.27 -12.95
CA ILE A 2 -45.47 20.05 -12.69
C ILE A 2 -46.45 19.03 -12.09
N ASP A 3 -46.69 17.93 -12.79
CA ASP A 3 -47.65 16.92 -12.38
C ASP A 3 -47.06 16.01 -11.29
N PHE A 4 -47.93 15.39 -10.48
CA PHE A 4 -47.53 14.46 -9.42
C PHE A 4 -46.63 13.33 -9.95
N ALA A 5 -46.93 12.82 -11.15
CA ALA A 5 -46.11 11.80 -11.81
C ALA A 5 -44.68 12.30 -12.11
N THR A 6 -44.52 13.58 -12.45
CA THR A 6 -43.20 14.19 -12.69
C THR A 6 -42.38 14.33 -11.41
N LEU A 7 -43.02 14.73 -10.31
CA LEU A 7 -42.38 14.78 -8.98
C LEU A 7 -41.93 13.38 -8.51
N PHE A 8 -42.80 12.38 -8.68
CA PHE A 8 -42.48 11.00 -8.34
C PHE A 8 -41.34 10.43 -9.20
N ALA A 9 -41.36 10.68 -10.51
CA ALA A 9 -40.29 10.25 -11.40
C ALA A 9 -38.93 10.87 -11.02
N TRP A 10 -38.91 12.16 -10.68
CA TRP A 10 -37.69 12.84 -10.20
C TRP A 10 -37.17 12.22 -8.90
N PHE A 11 -38.05 11.94 -7.94
CA PHE A 11 -37.66 11.28 -6.69
C PHE A 11 -37.02 9.90 -6.94
N VAL A 12 -37.64 9.07 -7.79
CA VAL A 12 -37.11 7.74 -8.13
C VAL A 12 -35.76 7.85 -8.85
N ILE A 13 -35.63 8.78 -9.81
CA ILE A 13 -34.36 9.07 -10.50
C ILE A 13 -33.27 9.46 -9.50
N THR A 14 -33.56 10.37 -8.56
CA THR A 14 -32.59 10.82 -7.57
C THR A 14 -32.17 9.68 -6.64
N VAL A 15 -33.11 8.86 -6.16
CA VAL A 15 -32.81 7.70 -5.30
C VAL A 15 -31.98 6.68 -6.07
N LEU A 16 -32.35 6.36 -7.30
CA LEU A 16 -31.60 5.42 -8.15
C LEU A 16 -30.17 5.91 -8.39
N PHE A 17 -30.00 7.20 -8.69
CA PHE A 17 -28.69 7.82 -8.85
C PHE A 17 -27.88 7.72 -7.56
N ALA A 18 -28.48 8.03 -6.40
CA ALA A 18 -27.80 7.92 -5.10
C ALA A 18 -27.37 6.48 -4.79
N VAL A 19 -28.17 5.47 -5.12
CA VAL A 19 -27.82 4.05 -4.95
C VAL A 19 -26.65 3.67 -5.85
N ILE A 20 -26.67 4.08 -7.13
CA ILE A 20 -25.58 3.82 -8.07
C ILE A 20 -24.29 4.48 -7.58
N VAL A 21 -24.33 5.75 -7.19
CA VAL A 21 -23.16 6.46 -6.65
C VAL A 21 -22.65 5.80 -5.36
N SER A 22 -23.54 5.41 -4.45
CA SER A 22 -23.17 4.75 -3.19
C SER A 22 -22.53 3.38 -3.42
N ALA A 23 -23.03 2.60 -4.37
CA ALA A 23 -22.44 1.32 -4.76
C ALA A 23 -21.04 1.52 -5.38
N ILE A 24 -20.88 2.53 -6.23
CA ILE A 24 -19.60 2.89 -6.84
C ILE A 24 -18.59 3.35 -5.77
N VAL A 25 -19.00 4.16 -4.80
CA VAL A 25 -18.16 4.59 -3.67
C VAL A 25 -17.75 3.41 -2.79
N ALA A 26 -18.69 2.51 -2.49
CA ALA A 26 -18.41 1.31 -1.71
C ALA A 26 -17.39 0.40 -2.42
N ILE A 27 -17.56 0.17 -3.72
CA ILE A 27 -16.62 -0.62 -4.54
C ILE A 27 -15.28 0.11 -4.72
N GLY A 28 -15.28 1.44 -4.80
CA GLY A 28 -14.10 2.29 -4.84
C GLY A 28 -13.24 2.26 -3.58
N SER A 29 -13.85 1.95 -2.43
CA SER A 29 -13.13 1.87 -1.15
C SER A 29 -12.38 0.54 -0.94
N LEU A 30 -12.71 -0.51 -1.71
CA LEU A 30 -12.12 -1.84 -1.61
C LEU A 30 -10.60 -1.90 -1.90
N PRO A 31 -10.06 -1.28 -2.97
CA PRO A 31 -8.64 -1.36 -3.30
C PRO A 31 -7.75 -0.75 -2.21
N GLY A 32 -8.20 0.36 -1.60
CA GLY A 32 -7.48 1.01 -0.49
C GLY A 32 -7.42 0.13 0.75
N SER A 33 -8.51 -0.58 1.07
CA SER A 33 -8.56 -1.51 2.20
C SER A 33 -7.67 -2.75 2.00
N ILE A 34 -7.55 -3.23 0.75
CA ILE A 34 -6.67 -4.34 0.37
C ILE A 34 -5.19 -3.93 0.42
N ALA A 35 -4.86 -2.71 -0.03
CA ALA A 35 -3.50 -2.16 0.06
C ALA A 35 -3.05 -1.96 1.52
N GLN A 36 -3.98 -1.56 2.39
CA GLN A 36 -3.70 -1.36 3.81
C GLN A 36 -3.44 -2.69 4.54
N LYS A 37 -4.16 -3.76 4.18
CA LYS A 37 -3.90 -5.11 4.70
C LYS A 37 -2.58 -5.72 4.24
N ARG A 38 -1.97 -5.20 3.16
CA ARG A 38 -0.70 -5.70 2.59
C ARG A 38 0.52 -4.86 2.93
N ASN A 39 0.43 -3.91 3.87
CA ASN A 39 1.56 -3.10 4.33
C ASN A 39 2.33 -2.37 3.19
N HIS A 40 1.61 -1.83 2.21
CA HIS A 40 2.23 -0.99 1.21
C HIS A 40 2.52 0.43 1.77
N PRO A 41 3.77 0.93 1.73
CA PRO A 41 4.14 2.26 2.26
C PRO A 41 3.43 3.44 1.57
N HIS A 42 2.76 3.20 0.44
CA HIS A 42 1.97 4.18 -0.32
C HIS A 42 0.48 3.82 -0.41
N ALA A 43 -0.09 3.17 0.63
CA ALA A 43 -1.53 2.85 0.68
C ALA A 43 -2.44 4.07 0.49
N SER A 44 -2.04 5.25 0.99
CA SER A 44 -2.79 6.50 0.83
C SER A 44 -2.80 7.04 -0.61
N ALA A 45 -1.77 6.76 -1.41
CA ALA A 45 -1.71 7.20 -2.81
C ALA A 45 -2.66 6.40 -3.69
N ILE A 46 -2.79 5.10 -3.43
CA ILE A 46 -3.73 4.21 -4.14
C ILE A 46 -5.18 4.57 -3.76
N ALA A 47 -5.42 4.87 -2.47
CA ALA A 47 -6.72 5.37 -2.02
C ALA A 47 -7.09 6.70 -2.71
N ALA A 48 -6.16 7.65 -2.79
CA ALA A 48 -6.37 8.92 -3.50
C ALA A 48 -6.58 8.72 -5.01
N ALA A 49 -5.83 7.82 -5.65
CA ALA A 49 -5.99 7.50 -7.07
C ALA A 49 -7.35 6.86 -7.38
N SER A 50 -7.89 6.04 -6.46
CA SER A 50 -9.22 5.44 -6.59
C SER A 50 -10.33 6.51 -6.50
N TRP A 51 -10.19 7.47 -5.57
CA TRP A 51 -11.12 8.60 -5.44
C TRP A 51 -11.03 9.57 -6.62
N LEU A 52 -9.83 9.91 -7.09
CA LEU A 52 -9.65 10.76 -8.28
C LEU A 52 -10.14 10.08 -9.56
N GLY A 53 -9.95 8.76 -9.69
CA GLY A 53 -10.42 7.98 -10.82
C GLY A 53 -11.94 7.87 -10.91
N LEU A 54 -12.63 7.90 -9.77
CA LEU A 54 -14.09 8.00 -9.71
C LEU A 54 -14.60 9.39 -10.09
N LEU A 55 -13.92 10.46 -9.65
CA LEU A 55 -14.26 11.84 -10.03
C LEU A 55 -14.11 12.10 -11.53
N PHE A 56 -13.20 11.42 -12.22
CA PHE A 56 -12.95 11.57 -13.66
C PHE A 56 -13.80 10.64 -14.56
N GLY A 57 -14.85 10.00 -14.03
CA GLY A 57 -15.74 9.15 -14.83
C GLY A 57 -15.47 7.65 -14.71
N GLY A 58 -14.86 7.20 -13.62
CA GLY A 58 -14.69 5.78 -13.27
C GLY A 58 -13.55 5.05 -13.99
N LEU A 59 -12.94 5.64 -15.02
CA LEU A 59 -11.86 5.00 -15.78
C LEU A 59 -10.54 4.91 -14.99
N GLY A 60 -10.26 5.90 -14.13
CA GLY A 60 -9.07 5.87 -13.27
C GLY A 60 -9.15 4.80 -12.17
N TRP A 61 -10.35 4.29 -11.86
CA TRP A 61 -10.54 3.21 -10.90
C TRP A 61 -9.93 1.88 -11.38
N ALA A 62 -10.10 1.53 -12.66
CA ALA A 62 -9.51 0.32 -13.23
C ALA A 62 -7.97 0.36 -13.21
N VAL A 63 -7.38 1.53 -13.51
CA VAL A 63 -5.93 1.76 -13.46
C VAL A 63 -5.41 1.65 -12.02
N ALA A 64 -6.12 2.23 -11.04
CA ALA A 64 -5.77 2.12 -9.62
C ALA A 64 -5.86 0.67 -9.11
N PHE A 65 -6.82 -0.12 -9.61
CA PHE A 65 -6.94 -1.55 -9.27
C PHE A 65 -5.75 -2.36 -9.80
N VAL A 66 -5.35 -2.15 -11.05
CA VAL A 66 -4.18 -2.80 -11.65
C VAL A 66 -2.89 -2.44 -10.88
N TRP A 67 -2.76 -1.19 -10.44
CA TRP A 67 -1.62 -0.74 -9.65
C TRP A 67 -1.61 -1.28 -8.20
N ALA A 68 -2.78 -1.44 -7.57
CA ALA A 68 -2.89 -2.06 -6.26
C ALA A 68 -2.50 -3.56 -6.28
N LEU A 69 -2.63 -4.22 -7.43
CA LEU A 69 -2.24 -5.62 -7.62
C LEU A 69 -0.74 -5.78 -7.98
N MET A 70 -0.04 -4.69 -8.29
CA MET A 70 1.38 -4.75 -8.61
C MET A 70 2.20 -4.97 -7.33
N PRO A 71 2.97 -6.06 -7.22
CA PRO A 71 3.76 -6.33 -6.02
C PRO A 71 4.94 -5.36 -5.97
N CYS A 72 4.84 -4.30 -5.17
CA CYS A 72 6.01 -3.49 -4.87
C CYS A 72 6.76 -4.06 -3.66
N GLY A 73 7.92 -4.65 -3.94
CA GLY A 73 9.11 -4.42 -3.12
C GLY A 73 9.35 -5.26 -1.87
N THR A 74 8.61 -6.35 -1.60
CA THR A 74 8.92 -7.22 -0.43
C THR A 74 10.35 -7.77 -0.50
N ASN A 75 10.80 -8.14 -1.70
CA ASN A 75 12.12 -8.69 -1.95
C ASN A 75 13.27 -7.73 -1.57
N SER A 76 13.05 -6.41 -1.67
CA SER A 76 14.09 -5.41 -1.38
C SER A 76 14.24 -5.13 0.11
N GLN A 77 13.14 -5.21 0.87
CA GLN A 77 13.16 -5.00 2.32
C GLN A 77 13.86 -6.18 3.00
N GLU A 78 13.49 -7.42 2.63
CA GLU A 78 14.09 -8.64 3.18
C GLU A 78 15.58 -8.76 2.84
N ALA A 79 15.96 -8.47 1.59
CA ALA A 79 17.37 -8.45 1.18
C ALA A 79 18.19 -7.40 1.94
N ALA A 80 17.62 -6.23 2.25
CA ALA A 80 18.30 -5.18 3.01
C ALA A 80 18.49 -5.55 4.50
N SER A 81 17.52 -6.24 5.11
CA SER A 81 17.67 -6.78 6.47
C SER A 81 18.72 -7.90 6.52
N GLN A 82 18.65 -8.85 5.58
CA GLN A 82 19.58 -9.98 5.53
C GLN A 82 21.03 -9.54 5.29
N GLN A 83 21.22 -8.48 4.49
CA GLN A 83 22.52 -7.87 4.29
C GLN A 83 23.04 -7.17 5.56
N ASN A 84 22.20 -6.46 6.31
CA ASN A 84 22.60 -5.87 7.60
C ASN A 84 23.02 -6.93 8.62
N ASP A 85 22.29 -8.04 8.71
CA ASP A 85 22.63 -9.15 9.62
C ASP A 85 24.00 -9.73 9.27
N SER A 86 24.27 -9.98 7.98
CA SER A 86 25.58 -10.49 7.54
C SER A 86 26.74 -9.51 7.82
N LEU A 87 26.51 -8.20 7.72
CA LEU A 87 27.51 -7.18 8.01
C LEU A 87 27.78 -7.08 9.52
N GLN A 88 26.75 -7.15 10.36
CA GLN A 88 26.92 -7.19 11.82
C GLN A 88 27.70 -8.42 12.27
N GLN A 89 27.45 -9.57 11.63
CA GLN A 89 28.14 -10.82 11.94
C GLN A 89 29.63 -10.75 11.57
N GLN A 90 29.98 -10.14 10.43
CA GLN A 90 31.38 -9.87 10.06
C GLN A 90 32.07 -8.94 11.06
N ILE A 91 31.41 -7.87 11.50
CA ILE A 91 31.98 -6.95 12.50
C ILE A 91 32.27 -7.69 13.81
N ALA A 92 31.34 -8.54 14.27
CA ALA A 92 31.52 -9.32 15.49
C ALA A 92 32.70 -10.31 15.39
N ASP A 93 32.86 -10.95 14.24
CA ASP A 93 33.94 -11.91 13.98
C ASP A 93 35.32 -11.24 13.93
N LEU A 94 35.45 -10.13 13.18
CA LEU A 94 36.69 -9.34 13.15
C LEU A 94 37.05 -8.79 14.55
N GLN A 95 36.06 -8.39 15.36
CA GLN A 95 36.31 -7.96 16.73
C GLN A 95 36.84 -9.10 17.61
N ALA A 96 36.35 -10.32 17.43
CA ALA A 96 36.82 -11.51 18.14
C ALA A 96 38.26 -11.87 17.74
N GLU A 97 38.59 -11.84 16.44
CA GLU A 97 39.95 -12.08 15.96
C GLU A 97 40.95 -11.05 16.50
N VAL A 98 40.59 -9.76 16.47
CA VAL A 98 41.46 -8.70 17.01
C VAL A 98 41.68 -8.87 18.51
N ALA A 99 40.65 -9.28 19.27
CA ALA A 99 40.77 -9.56 20.70
C ALA A 99 41.69 -10.77 20.96
N ALA A 100 41.54 -11.83 20.18
CA ALA A 100 42.37 -13.03 20.27
C ALA A 100 43.84 -12.72 19.92
N LEU A 101 44.10 -11.99 18.84
CA LEU A 101 45.46 -11.57 18.44
C LEU A 101 46.10 -10.67 19.49
N LYS A 102 45.35 -9.72 20.06
CA LYS A 102 45.84 -8.89 21.17
C LYS A 102 46.21 -9.73 22.39
N SER A 103 45.44 -10.77 22.73
CA SER A 103 45.76 -11.67 23.84
C SER A 103 47.04 -12.48 23.58
N GLN A 104 47.25 -12.97 22.35
CA GLN A 104 48.46 -13.70 21.96
C GLN A 104 49.70 -12.82 22.01
N LEU A 105 49.61 -11.57 21.56
CA LEU A 105 50.70 -10.61 21.69
C LEU A 105 51.03 -10.32 23.16
N ALA A 106 50.02 -10.14 24.02
CA ALA A 106 50.22 -9.91 25.45
C ALA A 106 50.83 -11.13 26.18
N GLN A 107 50.66 -12.33 25.63
CA GLN A 107 51.23 -13.56 26.17
C GLN A 107 52.65 -13.85 25.65
N SER A 108 53.03 -13.19 24.55
CA SER A 108 54.34 -13.34 23.90
C SER A 108 55.34 -12.22 24.25
N ALA A 109 54.92 -11.27 25.10
CA ALA A 109 55.72 -10.17 25.63
C ALA A 109 55.98 -10.39 27.14
#